data_AF-A0A975GJZ5-F1
#
_entry.id   AF-A0A975GJZ5-F1
#
_cell.length_a   1.000
_cell.length_b   1.000
_cell.length_c   1.000
_cell.angle_alpha   90.00
_cell.angle_beta   90.00
_cell.angle_gamma   90.00
#
_symmetry.space_group_name_H-M   'P 1'
#
loop_
_entity.id
_entity.type
_entity.pdbx_description
1 polymer ?
#
loop_
_entity_poly.entity_id
_entity_poly.type
_entity_poly.pdbx_seq_one_letter_code
_entity_poly.pdbx_strand_id
1 'polypeptide(L)'
;MWRKQILWKLNIVSRPALRKVVSHQERYALLIIDRNLAEYDEYDFEEIAEIDPAYNDSLYESFFEREGDYLLHKLVYESNVMNRFYLLTGNSIRSDPVRGYDDISMLIDFGKFSEKNFFEKGNESELQKIIENVPILNLQKENEYYLNILQKNIGNRSSDNFLKILQEEDDKRRIGDNLKEMRIIYEQILRECSERIPDMKENCSNDYGKIIMGSQTANWLSNNRHINSVIRNFFFSIKTIASDFGNHDNKRESSVYEPTTDTVKALVYSLKDIISWFGKICSQNSKTE
;
A
#
# COMPACT_ATOMS: atom_id res chain seq x y z
N MET A 1 18.45 7.59 -10.37
CA MET A 1 17.42 6.88 -11.15
C MET A 1 16.40 6.22 -10.21
N TRP A 2 15.81 6.99 -9.28
CA TRP A 2 14.95 6.50 -8.17
C TRP A 2 13.53 7.07 -8.25
N ARG A 3 12.97 7.22 -9.44
CA ARG A 3 11.90 8.19 -9.67
C ARG A 3 10.45 7.69 -9.50
N LYS A 4 10.15 6.47 -9.04
CA LYS A 4 8.77 5.99 -9.17
C LYS A 4 8.09 5.11 -8.11
N GLN A 5 8.59 4.85 -6.90
CA GLN A 5 7.79 3.96 -6.03
C GLN A 5 7.70 4.15 -4.52
N ILE A 6 8.61 4.79 -3.80
CA ILE A 6 8.35 5.16 -2.39
C ILE A 6 8.99 6.50 -2.12
N LEU A 7 8.29 7.53 -2.59
CA LEU A 7 8.50 8.94 -2.34
C LEU A 7 7.34 9.59 -3.09
N TRP A 8 6.22 9.81 -2.43
CA TRP A 8 5.58 11.09 -2.70
C TRP A 8 6.56 12.11 -2.13
N LYS A 9 7.59 12.44 -2.91
CA LYS A 9 8.17 13.78 -2.91
C LYS A 9 6.99 14.61 -3.35
N LEU A 10 6.14 14.98 -2.40
CA LEU A 10 5.16 15.98 -2.70
C LEU A 10 5.99 17.22 -3.02
N ASN A 11 6.18 17.47 -4.31
CA ASN A 11 6.11 18.85 -4.77
C ASN A 11 4.65 19.24 -4.46
N ILE A 12 4.40 19.68 -3.23
CA ILE A 12 3.08 20.10 -2.75
C ILE A 12 2.79 21.43 -3.45
N VAL A 13 2.36 21.38 -4.69
CA VAL A 13 2.00 22.60 -5.44
C VAL A 13 0.63 22.43 -6.07
N SER A 14 -0.19 21.50 -5.57
CA SER A 14 -1.54 21.36 -6.12
C SER A 14 -2.56 20.96 -5.07
N ARG A 15 -3.73 21.61 -5.16
CA ARG A 15 -5.01 21.30 -4.51
C ARG A 15 -5.27 19.79 -4.24
N PRO A 16 -4.98 18.84 -5.15
CA PRO A 16 -5.20 17.42 -4.90
C PRO A 16 -4.31 16.83 -3.80
N ALA A 17 -3.11 17.36 -3.57
CA ALA A 17 -2.19 16.90 -2.54
C ALA A 17 -2.70 17.27 -1.14
N LEU A 18 -3.04 18.54 -0.94
CA LEU A 18 -3.59 19.06 0.31
C LEU A 18 -4.85 18.29 0.72
N ARG A 19 -5.81 18.13 -0.21
CA ARG A 19 -7.03 17.36 0.01
C ARG A 19 -6.78 15.89 0.34
N LYS A 20 -5.78 15.26 -0.28
CA LYS A 20 -5.43 13.87 0.01
C LYS A 20 -4.82 13.70 1.40
N VAL A 21 -3.94 14.61 1.80
CA VAL A 21 -3.32 14.55 3.13
C VAL A 21 -4.37 14.84 4.21
N VAL A 22 -5.12 15.94 4.11
CA VAL A 22 -6.10 16.32 5.14
C VAL A 22 -7.26 15.32 5.24
N SER A 23 -7.78 14.82 4.12
CA SER A 23 -8.96 13.95 4.15
C SER A 23 -8.65 12.44 4.24
N HIS A 24 -7.40 12.02 4.02
CA HIS A 24 -7.03 10.60 3.95
C HIS A 24 -5.61 10.29 4.51
N GLN A 25 -5.11 11.08 5.45
CA GLN A 25 -3.79 10.89 6.08
C GLN A 25 -3.56 9.47 6.63
N GLU A 26 -4.60 8.78 7.07
CA GLU A 26 -4.54 7.42 7.61
C GLU A 26 -4.09 6.38 6.59
N ARG A 27 -4.17 6.70 5.30
CA ARG A 27 -3.71 5.81 4.21
C ARG A 27 -2.20 5.85 3.99
N TYR A 28 -1.50 6.79 4.64
CA TYR A 28 -0.07 6.99 4.44
C TYR A 28 0.72 6.42 5.63
N ALA A 29 1.73 5.61 5.31
CA ALA A 29 2.67 5.08 6.30
C ALA A 29 3.68 6.12 6.78
N LEU A 30 4.02 7.07 5.91
CA LEU A 30 4.98 8.14 6.13
C LEU A 30 4.56 9.35 5.28
N LEU A 31 4.60 10.54 5.88
CA LEU A 31 4.36 11.83 5.25
C LEU A 31 5.62 12.67 5.39
N ILE A 32 6.17 13.09 4.25
CA ILE A 32 7.31 14.00 4.19
C ILE A 32 6.84 15.23 3.42
N ILE A 33 6.93 16.40 4.07
CA ILE A 33 6.39 17.66 3.54
C ILE A 33 7.49 18.67 3.37
N ASP A 34 7.63 19.15 2.15
CA ASP A 34 8.49 20.27 1.84
C ASP A 34 7.83 21.57 2.33
N ARG A 35 8.58 22.36 3.12
CA ARG A 35 8.11 23.63 3.68
C ARG A 35 8.22 24.80 2.71
N ASN A 36 9.12 24.72 1.73
CA ASN A 36 9.40 25.82 0.79
C ASN A 36 8.81 25.46 -0.58
N LEU A 37 7.50 25.68 -0.74
CA LEU A 37 6.73 25.22 -1.90
C LEU A 37 6.65 26.23 -3.04
N ALA A 38 6.95 27.51 -2.77
CA ALA A 38 6.95 28.60 -3.74
C ALA A 38 7.97 28.51 -4.88
N GLU A 39 8.87 27.52 -4.88
CA GLU A 39 9.82 27.34 -5.98
C GLU A 39 9.19 26.76 -7.26
N TYR A 40 7.88 26.52 -7.28
CA TYR A 40 7.17 25.94 -8.42
C TYR A 40 6.07 26.88 -8.93
N ASP A 41 6.09 27.12 -10.24
CA ASP A 41 5.19 28.04 -10.92
C ASP A 41 3.70 27.68 -10.73
N GLU A 42 2.93 28.71 -10.35
CA GLU A 42 1.47 28.84 -10.30
C GLU A 42 0.71 27.98 -9.29
N TYR A 43 0.42 28.61 -8.15
CA TYR A 43 -0.59 28.18 -7.20
C TYR A 43 -1.61 29.30 -6.98
N ASP A 44 -2.90 28.95 -6.97
CA ASP A 44 -4.01 29.90 -6.88
C ASP A 44 -4.66 29.85 -5.49
N PHE A 45 -4.80 31.03 -4.87
CA PHE A 45 -5.45 31.24 -3.58
C PHE A 45 -6.88 30.68 -3.54
N GLU A 46 -7.62 30.84 -4.64
CA GLU A 46 -9.01 30.38 -4.76
C GLU A 46 -9.11 28.85 -4.59
N GLU A 47 -8.08 28.10 -4.99
CA GLU A 47 -8.07 26.64 -4.90
C GLU A 47 -7.98 26.11 -3.46
N ILE A 48 -7.36 26.86 -2.54
CA ILE A 48 -7.20 26.47 -1.13
C ILE A 48 -8.45 26.78 -0.33
N ALA A 49 -9.00 27.97 -0.55
CA ALA A 49 -10.21 28.43 0.11
C ALA A 49 -11.38 27.46 -0.18
N GLU A 50 -11.39 26.82 -1.35
CA GLU A 50 -12.35 25.76 -1.68
C GLU A 50 -12.15 24.44 -0.92
N ILE A 51 -10.95 24.14 -0.41
CA ILE A 51 -10.66 22.93 0.39
C ILE A 51 -10.92 23.18 1.87
N ASP A 52 -10.43 24.30 2.37
CA ASP A 52 -10.64 24.74 3.74
C ASP A 52 -11.30 26.12 3.73
N PRO A 53 -12.62 26.20 3.98
CA PRO A 53 -13.33 27.47 4.07
C PRO A 53 -12.80 28.40 5.17
N ALA A 54 -12.01 27.87 6.11
CA ALA A 54 -11.34 28.68 7.12
C ALA A 54 -10.06 29.36 6.60
N TYR A 55 -9.55 28.97 5.43
CA TYR A 55 -8.44 29.64 4.75
C TYR A 55 -8.92 30.95 4.13
N ASN A 56 -8.37 32.06 4.58
CA ASN A 56 -8.77 33.42 4.20
C ASN A 56 -7.54 34.24 3.80
N ASP A 57 -7.76 35.46 3.32
CA ASP A 57 -6.70 36.37 2.86
C ASP A 57 -5.61 36.57 3.93
N SER A 58 -6.00 36.65 5.21
CA SER A 58 -5.05 36.82 6.32
C SER A 58 -4.16 35.60 6.52
N LEU A 59 -4.68 34.38 6.37
CA LEU A 59 -3.91 33.15 6.41
C LEU A 59 -3.04 32.99 5.16
N TYR A 60 -3.55 33.40 4.00
CA TYR A 60 -2.76 33.42 2.77
C TYR A 60 -1.55 34.35 2.88
N GLU A 61 -1.75 35.59 3.32
CA GLU A 61 -0.65 36.53 3.57
C GLU A 61 0.33 36.01 4.62
N SER A 62 -0.15 35.24 5.61
CA SER A 62 0.69 34.66 6.67
C SER A 62 1.53 33.46 6.22
N PHE A 63 1.05 32.71 5.22
CA PHE A 63 1.66 31.44 4.78
C PHE A 63 2.10 31.43 3.30
N PHE A 64 2.03 32.56 2.61
CA PHE A 64 2.53 32.73 1.24
C PHE A 64 4.00 32.31 1.15
N GLU A 65 4.33 31.45 0.18
CA GLU A 65 5.63 30.79 -0.02
C GLU A 65 5.99 29.68 0.97
N ARG A 66 5.18 29.48 2.02
CA ARG A 66 5.39 28.54 3.13
C ARG A 66 4.12 27.76 3.48
N GLU A 67 3.39 27.34 2.45
CA GLU A 67 2.10 26.65 2.57
C GLU A 67 2.23 25.31 3.32
N GLY A 68 3.44 24.73 3.39
CA GLY A 68 3.76 23.58 4.23
C GLY A 68 3.60 23.86 5.74
N ASP A 69 3.78 25.11 6.18
CA ASP A 69 3.55 25.52 7.58
C ASP A 69 2.05 25.64 7.88
N TYR A 70 1.23 26.03 6.91
CA TYR A 70 -0.22 25.98 7.06
C TYR A 70 -0.73 24.52 7.17
N LEU A 71 -0.16 23.61 6.38
CA LEU A 71 -0.41 22.17 6.49
C LEU A 71 -0.09 21.65 7.90
N LEU A 72 1.02 22.12 8.45
CA LEU A 72 1.46 21.81 9.80
C LEU A 72 0.41 22.25 10.81
N HIS A 73 -0.04 23.51 10.75
CA HIS A 73 -1.07 24.04 11.65
C HIS A 73 -2.36 23.23 11.63
N LYS A 74 -2.77 22.71 10.47
CA LYS A 74 -3.97 21.86 10.35
C LYS A 74 -3.77 20.48 10.95
N LEU A 75 -2.63 19.85 10.70
CA LEU A 75 -2.37 18.47 11.09
C LEU A 75 -1.93 18.33 12.55
N VAL A 76 -1.46 19.41 13.18
CA VAL A 76 -1.10 19.47 14.60
C VAL A 76 -2.26 19.11 15.54
N TYR A 77 -3.50 19.33 15.12
CA TYR A 77 -4.68 18.99 15.93
C TYR A 77 -5.12 17.53 15.79
N GLU A 78 -4.45 16.75 14.94
CA GLU A 78 -4.72 15.33 14.68
C GLU A 78 -3.72 14.46 15.47
N SER A 79 -4.17 13.81 16.54
CA SER A 79 -3.33 13.23 17.60
C SER A 79 -2.50 11.98 17.23
N ASN A 80 -2.47 11.55 15.96
CA ASN A 80 -1.78 10.31 15.53
C ASN A 80 -0.85 10.49 14.32
N VAL A 81 -0.58 11.75 13.94
CA VAL A 81 0.25 12.12 12.78
C VAL A 81 1.74 12.19 13.14
N MET A 82 2.04 12.54 14.38
CA MET A 82 3.37 12.71 15.01
C MET A 82 4.45 11.71 14.61
N ASN A 83 4.13 10.43 14.67
CA ASN A 83 5.12 9.35 14.51
C ASN A 83 5.40 9.02 13.04
N ARG A 84 4.70 9.68 12.12
CA ARG A 84 4.70 9.39 10.68
C ARG A 84 4.94 10.63 9.84
N PHE A 85 5.22 11.78 10.45
CA PHE A 85 5.23 13.06 9.77
C PHE A 85 6.56 13.77 9.93
N TYR A 86 7.11 14.20 8.80
CA TYR A 86 8.42 14.80 8.73
C TYR A 86 8.42 15.99 7.77
N LEU A 87 9.27 16.97 8.06
CA LEU A 87 9.32 18.24 7.37
C LEU A 87 10.70 18.42 6.73
N LEU A 88 10.72 18.76 5.44
CA LEU A 88 11.92 19.14 4.70
C LEU A 88 12.01 20.66 4.66
N THR A 89 13.14 21.21 5.10
CA THR A 89 13.43 22.64 5.09
C THR A 89 14.68 22.93 4.26
N GLY A 90 14.66 24.01 3.48
CA GLY A 90 15.82 24.41 2.66
C GLY A 90 17.01 24.97 3.45
N ASN A 91 16.79 25.39 4.71
CA ASN A 91 17.80 26.04 5.55
C ASN A 91 17.96 25.25 6.86
N SER A 92 19.19 25.13 7.37
CA SER A 92 19.39 24.48 8.67
C SER A 92 18.64 25.23 9.77
N ILE A 93 17.97 24.48 10.64
CA ILE A 93 17.28 24.97 11.85
C ILE A 93 18.22 25.83 12.73
N ARG A 94 19.54 25.64 12.58
CA ARG A 94 20.59 26.28 13.37
C ARG A 94 21.26 27.49 12.71
N SER A 95 21.10 27.68 11.40
CA SER A 95 21.86 28.68 10.64
C SER A 95 21.02 29.84 10.10
N ASP A 96 19.70 29.77 10.20
CA ASP A 96 18.81 30.84 9.76
C ASP A 96 17.74 31.15 10.83
N PRO A 97 17.86 32.27 11.58
CA PRO A 97 16.86 32.70 12.57
C PRO A 97 15.59 33.29 11.95
N VAL A 98 15.43 33.28 10.61
CA VAL A 98 14.43 34.10 9.95
C VAL A 98 13.08 33.37 9.79
N ARG A 99 12.16 33.76 10.69
CA ARG A 99 10.68 33.59 10.67
C ARG A 99 10.15 32.15 10.78
N GLY A 100 9.28 31.92 11.77
CA GLY A 100 8.64 30.62 12.05
C GLY A 100 9.46 29.67 12.93
N TYR A 101 10.66 30.06 13.36
CA TYR A 101 11.37 29.35 14.44
C TYR A 101 10.60 29.43 15.76
N ASP A 102 9.93 30.55 16.03
CA ASP A 102 9.07 30.70 17.20
C ASP A 102 7.86 29.77 17.12
N ASP A 103 7.23 29.63 15.95
CA ASP A 103 6.09 28.72 15.76
C ASP A 103 6.53 27.25 15.83
N ILE A 104 7.68 26.89 15.25
CA ILE A 104 8.26 25.55 15.35
C ILE A 104 8.69 25.23 16.77
N SER A 105 9.37 26.16 17.43
CA SER A 105 9.78 26.03 18.83
C SER A 105 8.54 25.89 19.69
N MET A 106 7.50 26.69 19.45
CA MET A 106 6.22 26.58 20.14
C MET A 106 5.57 25.20 19.90
N LEU A 107 5.61 24.67 18.68
CA LEU A 107 5.12 23.31 18.38
C LEU A 107 5.97 22.22 19.07
N ILE A 108 7.28 22.40 19.17
CA ILE A 108 8.18 21.50 19.90
C ILE A 108 7.94 21.59 21.41
N ASP A 109 7.81 22.79 21.95
CA ASP A 109 7.62 23.12 23.36
C ASP A 109 6.27 22.63 23.87
N PHE A 110 5.23 22.68 23.03
CA PHE A 110 3.94 22.06 23.33
C PHE A 110 3.93 20.54 23.17
N GLY A 111 5.07 19.91 22.86
CA GLY A 111 5.20 18.47 22.63
C GLY A 111 4.48 17.98 21.38
N LYS A 112 4.11 18.91 20.48
CA LYS A 112 3.39 18.66 19.23
C LYS A 112 4.31 18.34 18.07
N PHE A 113 5.63 18.47 18.19
CA PHE A 113 6.64 17.83 17.31
C PHE A 113 7.94 17.65 18.09
N SER A 114 8.89 16.89 17.53
CA SER A 114 10.27 16.86 18.03
C SER A 114 11.21 17.44 16.97
N GLU A 115 12.40 17.88 17.38
CA GLU A 115 13.45 18.30 16.41
C GLU A 115 13.73 17.22 15.36
N LYS A 116 13.57 15.94 15.72
CA LYS A 116 13.75 14.79 14.80
C LYS A 116 12.71 14.72 13.68
N ASN A 117 11.65 15.53 13.75
CA ASN A 117 10.66 15.61 12.69
C ASN A 117 11.08 16.58 11.57
N PHE A 118 12.21 17.28 11.70
CA PHE A 118 12.66 18.29 10.74
C PHE A 118 14.00 17.91 10.10
N PHE A 119 14.08 17.99 8.76
CA PHE A 119 15.26 17.66 7.98
C PHE A 119 15.65 18.77 7.02
N GLU A 120 16.95 18.97 6.89
CA GLU A 120 17.51 19.90 5.92
C GLU A 120 17.59 19.25 4.52
N LYS A 121 17.14 19.98 3.50
CA LYS A 121 17.30 19.59 2.09
C LYS A 121 18.78 19.44 1.80
N GLY A 122 19.16 18.31 1.20
CA GLY A 122 20.57 17.96 0.95
C GLY A 122 21.12 16.93 1.93
N ASN A 123 20.46 16.66 3.06
CA ASN A 123 20.79 15.53 3.93
C ASN A 123 19.97 14.27 3.60
N GLU A 124 20.15 13.76 2.38
CA GLU A 124 19.43 12.57 1.88
C GLU A 124 19.66 11.32 2.73
N SER A 125 20.81 11.24 3.42
CA SER A 125 21.19 10.12 4.26
C SER A 125 20.30 9.95 5.50
N GLU A 126 19.81 11.05 6.06
CA GLU A 126 18.96 11.03 7.24
C GLU A 126 17.53 10.64 6.89
N LEU A 127 17.03 11.18 5.77
CA LEU A 127 15.73 10.80 5.22
C LEU A 127 15.68 9.29 4.89
N GLN A 128 16.75 8.78 4.29
CA GLN A 128 16.87 7.36 3.95
C GLN A 128 16.77 6.47 5.20
N LYS A 129 17.45 6.83 6.29
CA LYS A 129 17.37 6.09 7.56
C LYS A 129 15.96 6.04 8.12
N ILE A 130 15.15 7.07 7.92
CA ILE A 130 13.78 7.10 8.44
C ILE A 130 12.88 6.19 7.62
N ILE A 131 12.98 6.28 6.30
CA ILE A 131 12.25 5.39 5.41
C ILE A 131 12.58 3.93 5.73
N GLU A 132 13.86 3.62 5.94
CA GLU A 132 14.34 2.29 6.34
C GLU A 132 13.86 1.86 7.74
N ASN A 133 13.48 2.79 8.60
CA ASN A 133 12.93 2.49 9.92
C ASN A 133 11.40 2.39 9.93
N VAL A 134 10.71 2.51 8.79
CA VAL A 134 9.27 2.28 8.67
C VAL A 134 9.04 0.86 8.13
N PRO A 135 8.66 -0.13 8.97
CA PRO A 135 8.66 -1.54 8.58
C PRO A 135 7.74 -1.84 7.39
N ILE A 136 6.58 -1.18 7.32
CA ILE A 136 5.63 -1.39 6.23
C ILE A 136 6.17 -0.91 4.88
N LEU A 137 7.02 0.13 4.84
CA LEU A 137 7.65 0.60 3.62
C LEU A 137 8.73 -0.38 3.13
N ASN A 138 9.51 -0.94 4.04
CA ASN A 138 10.47 -2.01 3.70
C ASN A 138 9.73 -3.23 3.15
N LEU A 139 8.66 -3.65 3.82
CA LEU A 139 7.84 -4.77 3.40
C LEU A 139 7.24 -4.54 2.00
N GLN A 140 6.75 -3.34 1.72
CA GLN A 140 6.28 -2.95 0.38
C GLN A 140 7.40 -3.03 -0.65
N LYS A 141 8.58 -2.49 -0.35
CA LYS A 141 9.74 -2.48 -1.25
C LYS A 141 10.22 -3.89 -1.57
N GLU A 142 10.37 -4.74 -0.56
CA GLU A 142 10.80 -6.14 -0.71
C GLU A 142 9.81 -6.98 -1.53
N ASN A 143 8.53 -6.60 -1.54
CA ASN A 143 7.46 -7.32 -2.22
C ASN A 143 6.86 -6.57 -3.42
N GLU A 144 7.52 -5.49 -3.85
CA GLU A 144 7.05 -4.55 -4.86
C GLU A 144 6.64 -5.24 -6.16
N TYR A 145 7.44 -6.22 -6.60
CA TYR A 145 7.16 -6.99 -7.80
C TYR A 145 5.78 -7.66 -7.76
N TYR A 146 5.43 -8.31 -6.65
CA TYR A 146 4.15 -9.02 -6.49
C TYR A 146 2.98 -8.05 -6.33
N LEU A 147 3.17 -7.00 -5.54
CA LEU A 147 2.17 -5.95 -5.31
C LEU A 147 1.79 -5.26 -6.63
N ASN A 148 2.78 -4.92 -7.46
CA ASN A 148 2.55 -4.32 -8.78
C ASN A 148 1.75 -5.22 -9.73
N ILE A 149 2.00 -6.54 -9.72
CA ILE A 149 1.23 -7.49 -10.54
C ILE A 149 -0.24 -7.48 -10.12
N LEU A 150 -0.51 -7.59 -8.82
CA LEU A 150 -1.87 -7.60 -8.27
C LEU A 150 -2.58 -6.28 -8.54
N GLN A 151 -1.91 -5.16 -8.24
CA GLN A 151 -2.45 -3.82 -8.43
C GLN A 151 -2.85 -3.56 -9.88
N LYS A 152 -1.96 -3.89 -10.84
CA LYS A 152 -2.17 -3.63 -12.26
C LYS A 152 -3.26 -4.52 -12.88
N ASN A 153 -3.34 -5.79 -12.49
CA ASN A 153 -4.15 -6.77 -13.19
C ASN A 153 -5.45 -7.16 -12.48
N ILE A 154 -5.57 -6.89 -11.17
CA ILE A 154 -6.74 -7.21 -10.36
C ILE A 154 -7.29 -5.94 -9.69
N GLY A 155 -6.41 -5.16 -9.05
CA GLY A 155 -6.74 -3.86 -8.46
C GLY A 155 -6.09 -3.61 -7.09
N ASN A 156 -6.19 -2.38 -6.60
CA ASN A 156 -5.57 -1.93 -5.35
C ASN A 156 -5.94 -2.82 -4.16
N ARG A 157 -7.22 -3.18 -4.02
CA ARG A 157 -7.70 -4.00 -2.90
C ARG A 157 -6.97 -5.33 -2.77
N SER A 158 -6.66 -6.01 -3.88
CA SER A 158 -5.94 -7.29 -3.84
C SER A 158 -4.49 -7.10 -3.45
N SER A 159 -3.86 -6.01 -3.89
CA SER A 159 -2.52 -5.62 -3.45
C SER A 159 -2.50 -5.29 -1.95
N ASP A 160 -3.47 -4.53 -1.45
CA ASP A 160 -3.58 -4.17 -0.04
C ASP A 160 -3.83 -5.40 0.84
N ASN A 161 -4.70 -6.31 0.40
CA ASN A 161 -4.95 -7.59 1.07
C ASN A 161 -3.67 -8.43 1.14
N PHE A 162 -2.87 -8.48 0.06
CA PHE A 162 -1.61 -9.21 0.06
C PHE A 162 -0.59 -8.59 1.01
N LEU A 163 -0.47 -7.26 1.02
CA LEU A 163 0.39 -6.54 1.96
C LEU A 163 -0.02 -6.77 3.41
N LYS A 164 -1.33 -6.81 3.69
CA LYS A 164 -1.87 -7.12 5.01
C LYS A 164 -1.49 -8.53 5.47
N ILE A 165 -1.61 -9.52 4.59
CA ILE A 165 -1.17 -10.90 4.88
C ILE A 165 0.33 -10.91 5.26
N LEU A 166 1.17 -10.23 4.49
CA LEU A 166 2.61 -10.15 4.76
C LEU A 166 2.91 -9.48 6.12
N GLN A 167 2.13 -8.48 6.51
CA GLN A 167 2.29 -7.79 7.79
C GLN A 167 1.84 -8.65 8.98
N GLU A 168 0.84 -9.51 8.77
CA GLU A 168 0.16 -10.28 9.81
C GLU A 168 0.55 -11.77 9.80
N GLU A 169 1.52 -12.21 8.98
CA GLU A 169 1.83 -13.64 8.78
C GLU A 169 2.35 -14.36 10.04
N ASP A 170 2.92 -13.59 10.97
CA ASP A 170 3.41 -14.05 12.27
C ASP A 170 2.36 -13.99 13.40
N ASP A 171 1.19 -13.40 13.16
CA ASP A 171 0.16 -13.27 14.19
C ASP A 171 -0.76 -14.50 14.22
N LYS A 172 -0.63 -15.30 15.28
CA LYS A 172 -1.45 -16.49 15.55
C LYS A 172 -2.96 -16.20 15.55
N ARG A 173 -3.38 -14.99 15.94
CA ARG A 173 -4.81 -14.59 15.97
C ARG A 173 -5.36 -14.30 14.58
N ARG A 174 -4.49 -14.08 13.59
CA ARG A 174 -4.84 -13.67 12.23
C ARG A 174 -4.73 -14.82 11.23
N ILE A 175 -4.33 -16.02 11.65
CA ILE A 175 -4.16 -17.20 10.76
C ILE A 175 -5.39 -17.43 9.88
N GLY A 176 -6.58 -17.55 10.47
CA GLY A 176 -7.80 -17.83 9.70
C GLY A 176 -8.16 -16.71 8.70
N ASP A 177 -7.96 -15.45 9.11
CA ASP A 177 -8.19 -14.30 8.23
C ASP A 177 -7.16 -14.26 7.10
N ASN A 178 -5.88 -14.52 7.38
CA ASN A 178 -4.83 -14.57 6.37
C ASN A 178 -5.12 -15.65 5.33
N LEU A 179 -5.52 -16.86 5.76
CA LEU A 179 -5.88 -17.95 4.86
C LEU A 179 -7.09 -17.58 3.99
N LYS A 180 -8.12 -16.95 4.57
CA LYS A 180 -9.27 -16.45 3.84
C LYS A 180 -8.87 -15.41 2.78
N GLU A 181 -8.03 -14.43 3.13
CA GLU A 181 -7.58 -13.40 2.18
C GLU A 181 -6.69 -14.00 1.07
N MET A 182 -5.82 -14.97 1.39
CA MET A 182 -5.04 -15.71 0.38
C MET A 182 -5.95 -16.42 -0.62
N ARG A 183 -7.01 -17.08 -0.12
CA ARG A 183 -8.01 -17.74 -0.95
C ARG A 183 -8.70 -16.75 -1.88
N ILE A 184 -9.09 -15.58 -1.38
CA ILE A 184 -9.73 -14.52 -2.17
C ILE A 184 -8.80 -14.05 -3.30
N ILE A 185 -7.52 -13.78 -2.99
CA ILE A 185 -6.53 -13.38 -4.00
C ILE A 185 -6.37 -14.46 -5.06
N TYR A 186 -6.27 -15.73 -4.63
CA TYR A 186 -6.18 -16.88 -5.54
C TYR A 186 -7.42 -17.03 -6.44
N GLU A 187 -8.63 -16.88 -5.91
CA GLU A 187 -9.88 -16.88 -6.67
C GLU A 187 -9.90 -15.77 -7.74
N GLN A 188 -9.44 -14.56 -7.38
CA GLN A 188 -9.36 -13.44 -8.30
C GLN A 188 -8.33 -13.68 -9.42
N ILE A 189 -7.17 -14.24 -9.10
CA ILE A 189 -6.16 -14.65 -10.08
C ILE A 189 -6.76 -15.64 -11.08
N LEU A 190 -7.41 -16.71 -10.61
CA LEU A 190 -8.01 -17.70 -11.50
C LEU A 190 -9.10 -17.12 -12.40
N ARG A 191 -9.92 -16.19 -11.87
CA ARG A 191 -10.93 -15.49 -12.65
C ARG A 191 -10.30 -14.66 -13.76
N GLU A 192 -9.30 -13.84 -13.44
CA GLU A 192 -8.59 -13.04 -14.44
C GLU A 192 -7.87 -13.92 -15.48
N CYS A 193 -7.32 -15.07 -15.07
CA CYS A 193 -6.77 -16.06 -15.99
C CYS A 193 -7.83 -16.64 -16.93
N SER A 194 -9.04 -16.93 -16.45
CA SER A 194 -10.08 -17.52 -17.30
C SER A 194 -10.56 -16.62 -18.44
N GLU A 195 -10.36 -15.31 -18.30
CA GLU A 195 -10.67 -14.34 -19.36
C GLU A 195 -9.51 -14.15 -20.34
N ARG A 196 -8.31 -14.67 -20.04
CA ARG A 196 -7.08 -14.47 -20.85
C ARG A 196 -6.53 -15.75 -21.45
N ILE A 197 -6.71 -16.89 -20.77
CA ILE A 197 -6.25 -18.20 -21.24
C ILE A 197 -7.38 -18.80 -22.10
N PRO A 198 -7.13 -19.07 -23.39
CA PRO A 198 -8.10 -19.71 -24.27
C PRO A 198 -8.68 -20.98 -23.64
N ASP A 199 -9.98 -21.18 -23.83
CA ASP A 199 -10.75 -22.36 -23.40
C ASP A 199 -10.79 -22.62 -21.89
N MET A 200 -10.09 -21.84 -21.07
CA MET A 200 -10.05 -22.05 -19.61
C MET A 200 -11.45 -21.88 -19.01
N LYS A 201 -12.20 -20.85 -19.41
CA LYS A 201 -13.54 -20.59 -18.86
C LYS A 201 -14.51 -21.73 -19.14
N GLU A 202 -14.49 -22.30 -20.34
CA GLU A 202 -15.35 -23.42 -20.72
C GLU A 202 -15.00 -24.70 -19.94
N ASN A 203 -13.70 -24.97 -19.76
CA ASN A 203 -13.23 -26.22 -19.16
C ASN A 203 -13.15 -26.19 -17.62
N CYS A 204 -13.09 -25.00 -17.03
CA CYS A 204 -12.85 -24.80 -15.61
C CYS A 204 -14.01 -24.13 -14.86
N SER A 205 -15.13 -23.82 -15.51
CA SER A 205 -16.31 -23.28 -14.82
C SER A 205 -17.25 -24.39 -14.35
N ASN A 206 -17.96 -24.15 -13.26
CA ASN A 206 -19.12 -24.95 -12.87
C ASN A 206 -20.37 -24.53 -13.66
N ASP A 207 -21.48 -25.22 -13.41
CA ASP A 207 -22.78 -24.96 -14.06
C ASP A 207 -23.31 -23.53 -13.82
N TYR A 208 -22.77 -22.82 -12.82
CA TYR A 208 -23.09 -21.42 -12.53
C TYR A 208 -22.12 -20.42 -13.18
N GLY A 209 -21.23 -20.88 -14.06
CA GLY A 209 -20.23 -20.04 -14.74
C GLY A 209 -19.12 -19.52 -13.82
N LYS A 210 -18.93 -20.11 -12.63
CA LYS A 210 -17.85 -19.75 -11.70
C LYS A 210 -16.69 -20.71 -11.85
N ILE A 211 -15.47 -20.19 -11.86
CA ILE A 211 -14.26 -21.01 -11.91
C ILE A 211 -14.16 -21.94 -10.70
N ILE A 212 -13.93 -23.22 -10.97
CA ILE A 212 -13.82 -24.29 -9.99
C ILE A 212 -12.48 -24.19 -9.28
N MET A 213 -12.54 -23.89 -8.00
CA MET A 213 -11.36 -23.83 -7.14
C MET A 213 -10.86 -25.24 -6.81
N GLY A 214 -9.72 -25.65 -7.39
CA GLY A 214 -9.00 -26.84 -6.94
C GLY A 214 -8.55 -27.78 -8.05
N SER A 215 -8.81 -29.08 -7.85
CA SER A 215 -8.16 -30.16 -8.61
C SER A 215 -8.41 -30.09 -10.11
N GLN A 216 -9.65 -29.79 -10.52
CA GLN A 216 -10.00 -29.70 -11.94
C GLN A 216 -9.19 -28.60 -12.63
N THR A 217 -9.22 -27.37 -12.13
CA THR A 217 -8.49 -26.25 -12.74
C THR A 217 -6.98 -26.42 -12.65
N ALA A 218 -6.45 -26.87 -11.52
CA ALA A 218 -5.01 -27.11 -11.38
C ALA A 218 -4.52 -28.22 -12.33
N ASN A 219 -5.27 -29.31 -12.46
CA ASN A 219 -4.93 -30.39 -13.39
C ASN A 219 -5.08 -29.93 -14.85
N TRP A 220 -6.15 -29.20 -15.19
CA TRP A 220 -6.36 -28.70 -16.54
C TRP A 220 -5.23 -27.76 -16.96
N LEU A 221 -4.86 -26.80 -16.12
CA LEU A 221 -3.74 -25.88 -16.39
C LEU A 221 -2.42 -26.65 -16.56
N SER A 222 -2.19 -27.69 -15.76
CA SER A 222 -0.97 -28.51 -15.85
C SER A 222 -0.94 -29.35 -17.13
N ASN A 223 -2.06 -29.98 -17.49
CA ASN A 223 -2.16 -30.84 -18.69
C ASN A 223 -2.02 -30.02 -19.98
N ASN A 224 -2.50 -28.78 -19.96
CA ASN A 224 -2.35 -27.82 -21.06
C ASN A 224 -1.04 -27.01 -20.99
N ARG A 225 -0.10 -27.40 -20.12
CA ARG A 225 1.24 -26.79 -19.98
C ARG A 225 1.25 -25.30 -19.62
N HIS A 226 0.16 -24.79 -19.05
CA HIS A 226 0.11 -23.42 -18.50
C HIS A 226 0.88 -23.31 -17.18
N ILE A 227 0.95 -24.41 -16.41
CA ILE A 227 1.71 -24.50 -15.15
C ILE A 227 2.54 -25.78 -15.11
N ASN A 228 3.61 -25.77 -14.32
CA ASN A 228 4.41 -26.97 -14.02
C ASN A 228 3.87 -27.67 -12.74
N SER A 229 4.48 -28.81 -12.39
CA SER A 229 4.10 -29.59 -11.20
C SER A 229 4.24 -28.81 -9.89
N VAL A 230 5.18 -27.88 -9.79
CA VAL A 230 5.42 -27.06 -8.60
C VAL A 230 4.26 -26.10 -8.38
N ILE A 231 3.93 -25.27 -9.37
CA ILE A 231 2.81 -24.33 -9.29
C ILE A 231 1.48 -25.07 -9.12
N ARG A 232 1.32 -26.22 -9.79
CA ARG A 232 0.18 -27.11 -9.58
C ARG A 232 0.03 -27.50 -8.10
N ASN A 233 1.12 -27.90 -7.44
CA ASN A 233 1.09 -28.26 -6.03
C ASN A 233 0.78 -27.05 -5.14
N PHE A 234 1.27 -25.85 -5.47
CA PHE A 234 0.91 -24.63 -4.74
C PHE A 234 -0.58 -24.31 -4.84
N PHE A 235 -1.21 -24.51 -6.00
CA PHE A 235 -2.65 -24.37 -6.17
C PHE A 235 -3.40 -25.33 -5.24
N PHE A 236 -2.95 -26.58 -5.16
CA PHE A 236 -3.52 -27.57 -4.25
C PHE A 236 -3.37 -27.17 -2.79
N SER A 237 -2.20 -26.71 -2.38
CA SER A 237 -1.92 -26.31 -1.00
C SER A 237 -2.81 -25.14 -0.58
N ILE A 238 -2.89 -24.07 -1.37
CA ILE A 238 -3.75 -22.92 -1.06
C ILE A 238 -5.20 -23.37 -0.98
N LYS A 239 -5.71 -24.08 -2.00
CA LYS A 239 -7.11 -24.51 -2.02
C LYS A 239 -7.45 -25.39 -0.82
N THR A 240 -6.60 -26.36 -0.50
CA THR A 240 -6.91 -27.38 0.51
C THR A 240 -6.81 -26.80 1.92
N ILE A 241 -5.81 -25.97 2.18
CA ILE A 241 -5.60 -25.41 3.52
C ILE A 241 -6.53 -24.22 3.76
N ALA A 242 -6.83 -23.41 2.74
CA ALA A 242 -7.65 -22.22 2.88
C ALA A 242 -9.15 -22.44 2.60
N SER A 243 -9.59 -23.58 2.06
CA SER A 243 -11.01 -23.82 1.74
C SER A 243 -11.92 -23.76 2.97
N ASP A 244 -11.39 -24.17 4.11
CA ASP A 244 -12.15 -24.33 5.36
C ASP A 244 -12.31 -22.97 6.07
N PHE A 245 -11.56 -21.96 5.63
CA PHE A 245 -11.59 -20.61 6.15
C PHE A 245 -12.47 -19.74 5.25
N GLY A 246 -13.64 -19.35 5.79
CA GLY A 246 -14.57 -18.42 5.13
C GLY A 246 -15.87 -19.04 4.56
N ASN A 247 -16.10 -20.35 4.68
CA ASN A 247 -17.42 -20.95 4.44
C ASN A 247 -18.15 -21.18 5.78
N HIS A 248 -19.44 -20.85 5.80
CA HIS A 248 -20.36 -20.88 6.95
C HIS A 248 -20.11 -22.01 7.97
N ASP A 249 -19.94 -21.64 9.24
CA ASP A 249 -20.45 -22.24 10.48
C ASP A 249 -20.61 -23.78 10.62
N ASN A 250 -19.92 -24.60 9.83
CA ASN A 250 -19.91 -26.04 10.01
C ASN A 250 -18.86 -26.43 11.06
N LYS A 251 -19.11 -26.03 12.31
CA LYS A 251 -18.41 -26.48 13.53
C LYS A 251 -18.43 -28.02 13.74
N ARG A 252 -18.97 -28.80 12.79
CA ARG A 252 -19.12 -30.26 12.89
C ARG A 252 -17.99 -31.04 12.23
N GLU A 253 -17.19 -30.40 11.39
CA GLU A 253 -15.96 -30.99 10.86
C GLU A 253 -14.82 -30.07 11.24
N SER A 254 -14.30 -30.24 12.46
CA SER A 254 -12.98 -29.68 12.77
C SER A 254 -12.01 -30.28 11.76
N SER A 255 -11.45 -29.45 10.89
CA SER A 255 -10.28 -29.83 10.08
C SER A 255 -9.32 -30.60 10.97
N VAL A 256 -8.93 -31.82 10.57
CA VAL A 256 -7.92 -32.62 11.28
C VAL A 256 -6.58 -31.87 11.35
N TYR A 257 -6.42 -30.85 10.52
CA TYR A 257 -5.24 -30.00 10.41
C TYR A 257 -5.48 -28.61 11.02
N GLU A 258 -4.69 -28.26 12.02
CA GLU A 258 -4.65 -26.92 12.60
C GLU A 258 -3.48 -26.14 11.97
N PRO A 259 -3.73 -25.11 11.15
CA PRO A 259 -2.67 -24.33 10.54
C PRO A 259 -1.91 -23.50 11.58
N THR A 260 -0.59 -23.40 11.40
CA THR A 260 0.29 -22.56 12.22
C THR A 260 0.71 -21.31 11.46
N THR A 261 1.45 -20.41 12.12
CA THR A 261 2.13 -19.29 11.44
C THR A 261 3.11 -19.77 10.37
N ASP A 262 3.75 -20.93 10.57
CA ASP A 262 4.63 -21.53 9.54
C ASP A 262 3.84 -22.01 8.33
N THR A 263 2.62 -22.52 8.53
CA THR A 263 1.70 -22.83 7.44
C THR A 263 1.38 -21.57 6.63
N VAL A 264 1.06 -20.46 7.30
CA VAL A 264 0.78 -19.18 6.65
C VAL A 264 1.99 -18.72 5.84
N LYS A 265 3.20 -18.71 6.42
CA LYS A 265 4.43 -18.35 5.72
C LYS A 265 4.69 -19.21 4.48
N ALA A 266 4.56 -20.53 4.61
CA ALA A 266 4.73 -21.44 3.48
C ALA A 266 3.73 -21.14 2.34
N LEU A 267 2.49 -20.78 2.69
CA LEU A 267 1.48 -20.37 1.71
C LEU A 267 1.72 -18.97 1.15
N VAL A 268 2.31 -18.04 1.90
CA VAL A 268 2.78 -16.75 1.35
C VAL A 268 3.78 -16.98 0.23
N TYR A 269 4.80 -17.83 0.43
CA TYR A 269 5.76 -18.16 -0.63
C TYR A 269 5.09 -18.84 -1.82
N SER A 270 4.19 -19.79 -1.55
CA SER A 270 3.40 -20.43 -2.60
C SER A 270 2.59 -19.40 -3.41
N LEU A 271 1.94 -18.46 -2.74
CA LEU A 271 1.15 -17.40 -3.37
C LEU A 271 2.02 -16.44 -4.17
N LYS A 272 3.23 -16.09 -3.71
CA LYS A 272 4.20 -15.29 -4.47
C LYS A 272 4.53 -15.92 -5.83
N ASP A 273 4.80 -17.22 -5.85
CA ASP A 273 5.08 -17.95 -7.09
C ASP A 273 3.86 -17.98 -8.04
N ILE A 274 2.66 -18.14 -7.48
CA ILE A 274 1.41 -18.05 -8.24
C ILE A 274 1.20 -16.65 -8.81
N ILE A 275 1.45 -15.59 -8.04
CA ILE A 275 1.36 -14.19 -8.50
C ILE A 275 2.38 -13.93 -9.61
N SER A 276 3.63 -14.42 -9.48
CA SER A 276 4.65 -14.28 -10.52
C SER A 276 4.23 -14.99 -11.82
N TRP A 277 3.72 -16.22 -11.72
CA TRP A 277 3.15 -16.94 -12.86
C TRP A 277 2.00 -16.16 -13.51
N PHE A 278 1.06 -15.67 -12.72
CA PHE A 278 -0.06 -14.86 -13.20
C PHE A 278 0.41 -13.60 -13.94
N GLY A 279 1.42 -12.91 -13.41
CA GLY A 279 2.03 -11.75 -14.08
C GLY A 279 2.55 -12.08 -15.48
N LYS A 280 3.11 -13.28 -15.68
CA LYS A 280 3.54 -13.75 -17.01
C LYS A 280 2.35 -13.92 -17.95
N ILE A 281 1.27 -14.57 -17.49
CA ILE A 281 0.04 -14.73 -18.29
C ILE A 281 -0.52 -13.38 -18.72
N CYS A 282 -0.60 -12.40 -17.80
CA CYS A 282 -1.11 -11.07 -18.13
C CYS A 282 -0.21 -10.31 -19.12
N SER A 283 1.10 -10.52 -19.06
CA SER A 283 2.04 -9.89 -20.01
C SER A 283 1.97 -10.47 -21.42
N GLN A 284 1.64 -11.75 -21.55
CA GLN A 284 1.56 -12.48 -22.82
C GLN A 284 0.20 -12.30 -23.51
N ASN A 285 -0.87 -12.17 -22.72
CA ASN A 285 -2.25 -12.10 -23.20
C ASN A 285 -2.89 -10.79 -22.73
N SER A 286 -2.39 -9.65 -23.21
CA SER A 286 -3.03 -8.35 -22.98
C SER A 286 -4.49 -8.44 -23.41
N LYS A 287 -5.41 -7.98 -22.55
CA LYS A 287 -6.85 -7.98 -22.83
C LYS A 287 -7.06 -7.42 -24.24
N THR A 288 -7.58 -8.24 -25.14
CA THR A 288 -8.15 -7.75 -26.39
C THR A 288 -9.26 -6.79 -25.99
N GLU A 289 -9.07 -5.50 -26.28
CA GLU A 289 -10.10 -4.46 -26.08
C GLU A 289 -11.36 -4.76 -26.89
#